data_AF-A0A369Z3D9-F1
#
_entry.id   AF-A0A369Z3D9-F1
#
_cell.length_a   1.000
_cell.length_b   1.000
_cell.length_c   1.000
_cell.angle_alpha   90.00
_cell.angle_beta   90.00
_cell.angle_gamma   90.00
#
_symmetry.space_group_name_H-M   'P 1'
#
loop_
_entity.id
_entity.type
_entity.pdbx_description
1 polymer ?
#
loop_
_entity_poly.entity_id
_entity_poly.type
_entity_poly.pdbx_seq_one_letter_code
_entity_poly.pdbx_strand_id
1 'polypeptide(L)'
;YENTIEYISDDEQIRKFGLNLKKVTAFGCTSRGQAFRTGKWILETERLETETITFTVGSEGLMNIPGDIICVSDNHFAGTNIGGRVQAIHGRTLTLDREIQFSANHFLSYINAQAKHQKIRITAVSGKQVTLESDPVGLSLQGVWSLLTQTVASQLYRCMTVTENEEGTYTIFALQHEPQKEAIVDNGASFEPRNTSVIKTPTLESLNAEAT
;
A
#
# COMPACT_ATOMS: atom_id res chain seq x y z
N TYR A 1 -14.70 -39.42 12.55
CA TYR A 1 -13.72 -38.48 11.98
C TYR A 1 -13.02 -37.83 13.16
N GLU A 2 -11.73 -38.04 13.34
CA GLU A 2 -10.97 -37.53 14.48
C GLU A 2 -10.34 -36.20 14.09
N ASN A 3 -10.71 -35.13 14.79
CA ASN A 3 -10.20 -33.79 14.51
C ASN A 3 -8.80 -33.67 15.10
N THR A 4 -7.78 -33.64 14.24
CA THR A 4 -6.40 -33.32 14.63
C THR A 4 -6.20 -31.81 14.65
N ILE A 5 -5.58 -31.28 15.70
CA ILE A 5 -5.29 -29.86 15.85
C ILE A 5 -3.83 -29.60 15.44
N GLU A 6 -3.62 -28.66 14.53
CA GLU A 6 -2.28 -28.14 14.20
C GLU A 6 -2.05 -26.84 15.00
N TYR A 7 -0.89 -26.72 15.65
CA TYR A 7 -0.51 -25.53 16.41
C TYR A 7 0.56 -24.74 15.67
N ILE A 8 0.38 -23.41 15.60
CA ILE A 8 1.29 -22.47 14.96
C ILE A 8 1.44 -21.28 15.90
N SER A 9 2.68 -20.87 16.15
CA SER A 9 3.01 -19.73 17.02
C SER A 9 4.06 -18.82 16.38
N ASP A 10 4.06 -17.57 16.82
CA ASP A 10 5.14 -16.61 16.60
C ASP A 10 5.68 -16.18 17.96
N ASP A 11 6.80 -16.76 18.37
CA ASP A 11 7.38 -16.57 19.69
C ASP A 11 7.89 -15.14 19.91
N GLU A 12 8.25 -14.42 18.84
CA GLU A 12 8.67 -13.04 18.92
C GLU A 12 7.48 -12.12 19.21
N GLN A 13 6.37 -12.31 18.51
CA GLN A 13 5.14 -11.56 18.75
C GLN A 13 4.53 -11.89 20.12
N ILE A 14 4.59 -13.15 20.56
CA ILE A 14 4.15 -13.55 21.90
C ILE A 14 5.00 -12.85 22.97
N ARG A 15 6.31 -12.73 22.77
CA ARG A 15 7.18 -12.00 23.70
C ARG A 15 6.83 -10.52 23.79
N LYS A 16 6.42 -9.91 22.66
CA LYS A 16 6.10 -8.48 22.58
C LYS A 16 4.70 -8.13 23.09
N PHE A 17 3.70 -8.93 22.75
CA PHE A 17 2.28 -8.62 22.98
C PHE A 17 1.58 -9.57 23.95
N GLY A 18 2.26 -10.59 24.45
CA GLY A 18 1.67 -11.65 25.26
C GLY A 18 0.97 -12.72 24.42
N LEU A 19 0.41 -13.73 25.10
CA LEU A 19 -0.25 -14.86 24.46
C LEU A 19 -1.66 -14.47 23.98
N ASN A 20 -1.84 -14.33 22.67
CA ASN A 20 -3.14 -14.17 22.02
C ASN A 20 -3.51 -15.44 21.25
N LEU A 21 -4.55 -16.14 21.69
CA LEU A 21 -4.95 -17.44 21.15
C LEU A 21 -6.20 -17.31 20.28
N LYS A 22 -6.08 -17.72 19.01
CA LYS A 22 -7.19 -17.79 18.04
C LYS A 22 -7.45 -19.24 17.65
N LYS A 23 -8.65 -19.75 17.96
CA LYS A 23 -9.09 -21.09 17.52
C LYS A 23 -9.79 -20.97 16.18
N VAL A 24 -9.34 -21.74 15.19
CA VAL A 24 -9.86 -21.67 13.82
C VAL A 24 -10.20 -23.07 13.32
N THR A 25 -11.37 -23.22 12.73
CA THR A 25 -11.80 -24.45 12.07
C THR A 25 -11.66 -24.29 10.56
N ALA A 26 -10.72 -25.01 9.95
CA ALA A 26 -10.53 -25.01 8.51
C ALA A 26 -11.55 -25.95 7.84
N PHE A 27 -12.57 -25.39 7.18
CA PHE A 27 -13.58 -26.17 6.46
C PHE A 27 -12.98 -26.84 5.22
N GLY A 28 -13.29 -28.12 5.00
CA GLY A 28 -12.80 -28.86 3.83
C GLY A 28 -11.30 -29.20 3.86
N CYS A 29 -10.64 -29.04 5.01
CA CYS A 29 -9.23 -29.39 5.17
C CYS A 29 -9.05 -30.92 5.20
N THR A 30 -8.30 -31.45 4.23
CA THR A 30 -8.03 -32.89 4.08
C THR A 30 -6.58 -33.28 4.41
N SER A 31 -5.73 -32.31 4.73
CA SER A 31 -4.31 -32.56 5.05
C SER A 31 -3.75 -31.62 6.12
N ARG A 32 -2.72 -32.09 6.84
CA ARG A 32 -1.96 -31.26 7.79
C ARG A 32 -1.36 -30.01 7.13
N GLY A 33 -0.86 -30.14 5.90
CA GLY A 33 -0.26 -29.02 5.15
C GLY A 33 -1.26 -27.90 4.85
N GLN A 34 -2.52 -28.24 4.55
CA GLN A 34 -3.60 -27.25 4.39
C GLN A 34 -3.90 -26.55 5.71
N ALA A 35 -4.06 -27.30 6.81
CA ALA A 35 -4.28 -26.71 8.15
C ALA A 35 -3.13 -25.77 8.54
N PHE A 36 -1.88 -26.18 8.28
CA PHE A 36 -0.69 -25.37 8.53
C PHE A 36 -0.70 -24.07 7.73
N ARG A 37 -0.93 -24.14 6.41
CA ARG A 37 -0.99 -22.94 5.54
C ARG A 37 -2.12 -22.00 5.94
N THR A 38 -3.30 -22.53 6.30
CA THR A 38 -4.42 -21.70 6.78
C THR A 38 -4.08 -20.97 8.08
N GLY A 39 -3.51 -21.66 9.07
CA GLY A 39 -3.14 -21.01 10.33
C GLY A 39 -2.00 -20.00 10.14
N LYS A 40 -1.00 -20.33 9.31
CA LYS A 40 0.10 -19.42 8.99
C LYS A 40 -0.39 -18.19 8.23
N TRP A 41 -1.32 -18.35 7.29
CA TRP A 41 -1.96 -17.24 6.58
C TRP A 41 -2.63 -16.25 7.54
N ILE A 42 -3.38 -16.76 8.52
CA ILE A 42 -4.06 -15.94 9.51
C ILE A 42 -3.03 -15.20 10.37
N LEU A 43 -2.02 -15.91 10.87
CA LEU A 43 -0.97 -15.31 11.69
C LEU A 43 -0.20 -14.21 10.95
N GLU A 44 0.23 -14.46 9.71
CA GLU A 44 0.96 -13.47 8.89
C GLU A 44 0.08 -12.30 8.48
N THR A 45 -1.21 -12.53 8.21
CA THR A 45 -2.15 -11.45 7.91
C THR A 45 -2.31 -10.52 9.11
N GLU A 46 -2.53 -11.06 10.30
CA GLU A 46 -2.67 -10.24 11.53
C GLU A 46 -1.35 -9.54 11.90
N ARG A 47 -0.19 -10.13 11.54
CA ARG A 47 1.13 -9.55 11.79
C ARG A 47 1.47 -8.41 10.82
N LEU A 48 1.12 -8.56 9.55
CA LEU A 48 1.58 -7.66 8.47
C LEU A 48 0.53 -6.63 8.03
N GLU A 49 -0.77 -6.96 8.07
CA GLU A 49 -1.85 -6.10 7.60
C GLU A 49 -2.54 -5.40 8.78
N THR A 50 -1.83 -4.45 9.39
CA THR A 50 -2.25 -3.79 10.65
C THR A 50 -2.84 -2.40 10.45
N GLU A 51 -2.59 -1.78 9.29
CA GLU A 51 -3.00 -0.42 9.01
C GLU A 51 -4.35 -0.38 8.27
N THR A 52 -5.17 0.61 8.60
CA THR A 52 -6.43 0.91 7.89
C THR A 52 -6.45 2.35 7.46
N ILE A 53 -7.05 2.61 6.31
CA ILE A 53 -7.23 3.96 5.78
C ILE A 53 -8.70 4.23 5.48
N THR A 54 -9.06 5.51 5.63
CA THR A 54 -10.37 6.03 5.21
C THR A 54 -10.12 7.34 4.48
N PHE A 55 -10.63 7.46 3.26
CA PHE A 55 -10.51 8.68 2.48
C PHE A 55 -11.71 8.88 1.57
N THR A 56 -11.96 10.14 1.19
CA THR A 56 -13.07 10.52 0.30
C THR A 56 -12.54 10.88 -1.07
N VAL A 57 -13.25 10.43 -2.10
CA VAL A 57 -12.96 10.66 -3.52
C VAL A 57 -14.20 11.16 -4.25
N GLY A 58 -14.01 11.76 -5.41
CA GLY A 58 -15.10 12.09 -6.33
C GLY A 58 -15.59 10.85 -7.09
N SER A 59 -16.19 11.06 -8.26
CA SER A 59 -16.72 10.00 -9.14
C SER A 59 -15.71 8.93 -9.55
N GLU A 60 -14.41 9.24 -9.47
CA GLU A 60 -13.32 8.27 -9.68
C GLU A 60 -13.38 7.11 -8.68
N GLY A 61 -13.98 7.29 -7.49
CA GLY A 61 -14.15 6.22 -6.52
C GLY A 61 -14.94 5.03 -7.05
N LEU A 62 -15.86 5.27 -7.99
CA LEU A 62 -16.70 4.26 -8.62
C LEU A 62 -15.92 3.23 -9.46
N MET A 63 -14.65 3.49 -9.76
CA MET A 63 -13.80 2.51 -10.43
C MET A 63 -13.38 1.35 -9.50
N ASN A 64 -13.61 1.47 -8.20
CA ASN A 64 -13.26 0.45 -7.21
C ASN A 64 -14.50 -0.23 -6.65
N ILE A 65 -14.38 -1.54 -6.40
CA ILE A 65 -15.38 -2.34 -5.67
C ILE A 65 -14.74 -2.99 -4.44
N PRO A 66 -15.54 -3.34 -3.41
CA PRO A 66 -15.05 -4.12 -2.29
C PRO A 66 -14.30 -5.38 -2.74
N GLY A 67 -13.10 -5.58 -2.22
CA GLY A 67 -12.18 -6.66 -2.58
C GLY A 67 -11.01 -6.22 -3.46
N ASP A 68 -11.13 -5.09 -4.17
CA ASP A 68 -10.07 -4.58 -5.05
C ASP A 68 -8.81 -4.21 -4.27
N ILE A 69 -7.65 -4.41 -4.91
CA ILE A 69 -6.36 -3.94 -4.40
C ILE A 69 -6.05 -2.59 -5.03
N ILE A 70 -5.99 -1.57 -4.19
CA ILE A 70 -5.71 -0.19 -4.57
C ILE A 70 -4.31 0.21 -4.12
N CYS A 71 -3.63 0.98 -4.96
CA CYS A 71 -2.34 1.59 -4.62
C CYS A 71 -2.59 3.01 -4.12
N VAL A 72 -2.13 3.31 -2.91
CA VAL A 72 -2.35 4.60 -2.26
C VAL A 72 -1.02 5.32 -2.08
N SER A 73 -0.98 6.57 -2.54
CA SER A 73 0.19 7.44 -2.45
C SER A 73 -0.17 8.64 -1.56
N ASP A 74 -0.06 8.44 -0.25
CA ASP A 74 -0.33 9.47 0.75
C ASP A 74 0.91 10.33 0.99
N ASN A 75 0.83 11.60 0.60
CA ASN A 75 1.91 12.57 0.75
C ASN A 75 2.24 12.88 2.22
N HIS A 76 1.24 12.90 3.10
CA HIS A 76 1.44 13.24 4.51
C HIS A 76 2.14 12.08 5.22
N PHE A 77 1.66 10.86 4.99
CA PHE A 77 2.30 9.66 5.51
C PHE A 77 3.72 9.49 4.97
N ALA A 78 3.91 9.70 3.67
CA ALA A 78 5.21 9.59 3.02
C ALA A 78 6.22 10.65 3.49
N GLY A 79 5.76 11.81 3.93
CA GLY A 79 6.61 12.96 4.26
C GLY A 79 7.21 13.67 3.04
N THR A 80 6.73 13.35 1.82
CA THR A 80 7.16 13.96 0.56
C THR A 80 6.04 13.87 -0.47
N ASN A 81 6.12 14.69 -1.54
CA ASN A 81 5.10 14.73 -2.58
C ASN A 81 5.25 13.55 -3.55
N ILE A 82 4.44 12.52 -3.34
CA ILE A 82 4.38 11.27 -4.12
C ILE A 82 3.07 11.09 -4.90
N GLY A 83 2.09 11.98 -4.77
CA GLY A 83 0.85 11.90 -5.54
C GLY A 83 0.09 13.21 -5.63
N GLY A 84 -0.79 13.33 -6.63
CA GLY A 84 -1.55 14.56 -6.86
C GLY A 84 -2.39 14.53 -8.13
N ARG A 85 -2.61 15.73 -8.71
CA ARG A 85 -3.45 15.97 -9.89
C ARG A 85 -2.67 16.66 -11.01
N VAL A 86 -3.00 16.32 -12.25
CA VAL A 86 -2.40 16.96 -13.44
C VAL A 86 -3.15 18.24 -13.79
N GLN A 87 -2.45 19.38 -13.82
CA GLN A 87 -3.01 20.70 -14.11
C GLN A 87 -2.89 21.13 -15.58
N ALA A 88 -1.90 20.61 -16.32
CA ALA A 88 -1.79 20.84 -17.76
C ALA A 88 -1.00 19.72 -18.44
N ILE A 89 -1.27 19.51 -19.73
CA ILE A 89 -0.62 18.49 -20.57
C ILE A 89 -0.14 19.16 -21.85
N HIS A 90 1.15 19.13 -22.11
CA HIS A 90 1.81 19.67 -23.30
C HIS A 90 2.73 18.61 -23.91
N GLY A 91 2.15 17.67 -24.66
CA GLY A 91 2.85 16.49 -25.17
C GLY A 91 3.47 15.69 -24.03
N ARG A 92 4.80 15.60 -24.01
CA ARG A 92 5.58 14.89 -22.98
C ARG A 92 5.74 15.68 -21.68
N THR A 93 5.38 16.96 -21.65
CA THR A 93 5.55 17.80 -20.45
C THR A 93 4.21 17.97 -19.75
N LEU A 94 4.19 17.66 -18.47
CA LEU A 94 3.04 17.79 -17.58
C LEU A 94 3.28 18.92 -16.60
N THR A 95 2.24 19.69 -16.30
CA THR A 95 2.23 20.58 -15.12
C THR A 95 1.45 19.89 -14.02
N LEU A 96 2.09 19.61 -12.89
CA LEU A 96 1.46 19.00 -11.72
C LEU A 96 0.85 20.07 -10.80
N ASP A 97 -0.02 19.66 -9.89
CA ASP A 97 -0.58 20.51 -8.84
C ASP A 97 0.47 21.01 -7.83
N ARG A 98 1.54 20.24 -7.65
CA ARG A 98 2.62 20.49 -6.69
C ARG A 98 3.99 20.13 -7.27
N GLU A 99 5.04 20.63 -6.64
CA GLU A 99 6.41 20.26 -6.97
C GLU A 99 6.75 18.88 -6.41
N ILE A 100 7.60 18.14 -7.10
CA ILE A 100 8.05 16.81 -6.69
C ILE A 100 9.55 16.80 -6.43
N GLN A 101 9.99 15.99 -5.48
CA GLN A 101 11.41 15.69 -5.30
C GLN A 101 11.83 14.66 -6.35
N PHE A 102 12.72 15.07 -7.24
CA PHE A 102 13.17 14.24 -8.36
C PHE A 102 14.60 13.76 -8.18
N SER A 103 14.80 12.46 -8.38
CA SER A 103 16.10 11.85 -8.60
C SER A 103 16.06 10.92 -9.81
N ALA A 104 17.22 10.46 -10.27
CA ALA A 104 17.29 9.48 -11.35
C ALA A 104 16.44 8.24 -11.03
N ASN A 105 15.88 7.60 -12.07
CA ASN A 105 15.03 6.41 -11.98
C ASN A 105 13.67 6.58 -11.30
N HIS A 106 13.12 7.80 -11.26
CA HIS A 106 11.72 8.02 -10.90
C HIS A 106 10.78 7.79 -12.10
N PHE A 107 9.62 7.18 -11.81
CA PHE A 107 8.56 7.00 -12.80
C PHE A 107 7.31 7.73 -12.35
N LEU A 108 6.64 8.39 -13.29
CA LEU A 108 5.28 8.87 -13.09
C LEU A 108 4.34 7.72 -13.42
N SER A 109 3.39 7.46 -12.55
CA SER A 109 2.32 6.50 -12.76
C SER A 109 0.96 7.18 -12.81
N TYR A 110 0.11 6.70 -13.71
CA TYR A 110 -1.23 7.24 -13.92
C TYR A 110 -2.17 6.16 -14.45
N ILE A 111 -3.47 6.43 -14.41
CA ILE A 111 -4.50 5.57 -15.01
C ILE A 111 -4.86 6.16 -16.38
N ASN A 112 -4.77 5.35 -17.43
CA ASN A 112 -5.13 5.78 -18.77
C ASN A 112 -6.65 5.67 -19.02
N ALA A 113 -7.11 6.15 -20.18
CA ALA A 113 -8.52 6.11 -20.59
C ALA A 113 -9.14 4.69 -20.63
N GLN A 114 -8.33 3.63 -20.63
CA GLN A 114 -8.80 2.24 -20.54
C GLN A 114 -8.80 1.68 -19.11
N ALA A 115 -8.72 2.55 -18.09
CA ALA A 115 -8.62 2.19 -16.68
C ALA A 115 -7.41 1.27 -16.37
N LYS A 116 -6.34 1.36 -17.16
CA LYS A 116 -5.10 0.61 -16.94
C LYS A 116 -4.01 1.49 -16.35
N HIS A 117 -3.30 0.92 -15.39
CA HIS A 117 -2.13 1.55 -14.79
C HIS A 117 -0.98 1.62 -15.82
N GLN A 118 -0.48 2.82 -16.06
CA GLN A 118 0.67 3.09 -16.91
C GLN A 118 1.78 3.71 -16.06
N LYS A 119 3.03 3.43 -16.43
CA LYS A 119 4.22 4.04 -15.82
C LYS A 119 5.14 4.55 -16.91
N ILE A 120 5.61 5.79 -16.77
CA ILE A 120 6.52 6.43 -17.71
C ILE A 120 7.66 7.05 -16.93
N ARG A 121 8.90 6.85 -17.41
CA ARG A 121 10.08 7.40 -16.76
C ARG A 121 10.07 8.92 -16.85
N ILE A 122 10.45 9.58 -15.76
CA ILE A 122 10.63 11.04 -15.73
C ILE A 122 12.05 11.35 -16.20
N THR A 123 12.18 12.25 -17.17
CA THR A 123 13.47 12.66 -17.73
C THR A 123 13.98 13.98 -17.15
N ALA A 124 13.08 14.89 -16.78
CA ALA A 124 13.43 16.18 -16.19
C ALA A 124 12.28 16.73 -15.34
N VAL A 125 12.62 17.57 -14.36
CA VAL A 125 11.66 18.32 -13.53
C VAL A 125 12.15 19.76 -13.37
N SER A 126 11.24 20.72 -13.53
CA SER A 126 11.47 22.15 -13.34
C SER A 126 10.28 22.77 -12.61
N GLY A 127 10.41 22.98 -11.30
CA GLY A 127 9.30 23.36 -10.42
C GLY A 127 8.16 22.33 -10.49
N LYS A 128 6.98 22.77 -10.95
CA LYS A 128 5.79 21.90 -11.16
C LYS A 128 5.76 21.20 -12.51
N GLN A 129 6.68 21.52 -13.42
CA GLN A 129 6.71 20.92 -14.75
C GLN A 129 7.56 19.65 -14.73
N VAL A 130 7.01 18.57 -15.27
CA VAL A 130 7.63 17.25 -15.33
C VAL A 130 7.66 16.80 -16.78
N THR A 131 8.85 16.53 -17.30
CA THR A 131 9.03 16.00 -18.65
C THR A 131 9.18 14.49 -18.60
N LEU A 132 8.37 13.78 -19.38
CA LEU A 132 8.32 12.32 -19.47
C LEU A 132 9.14 11.80 -20.65
N GLU A 133 9.51 10.52 -20.59
CA GLU A 133 10.20 9.80 -21.67
C GLU A 133 9.34 9.62 -22.93
N SER A 134 8.02 9.54 -22.78
CA SER A 134 7.06 9.41 -23.88
C SER A 134 5.77 10.17 -23.57
N ASP A 135 4.93 10.39 -24.58
CA ASP A 135 3.62 11.03 -24.38
C ASP A 135 2.74 10.17 -23.46
N PRO A 136 2.07 10.76 -22.45
CA PRO A 136 1.19 10.04 -21.53
C PRO A 136 -0.16 9.78 -22.18
N VAL A 137 -0.23 8.76 -23.05
CA VAL A 137 -1.43 8.41 -23.81
C VAL A 137 -2.59 8.11 -22.86
N GLY A 138 -3.72 8.78 -23.10
CA GLY A 138 -4.96 8.58 -22.33
C GLY A 138 -4.98 9.22 -20.95
N LEU A 139 -3.96 10.01 -20.58
CA LEU A 139 -4.00 10.86 -19.39
C LEU A 139 -4.90 12.07 -19.64
N SER A 140 -5.81 12.35 -18.71
CA SER A 140 -6.72 13.50 -18.76
C SER A 140 -6.27 14.63 -17.83
N LEU A 141 -6.78 15.83 -18.11
CA LEU A 141 -6.70 16.95 -17.16
C LEU A 141 -7.36 16.56 -15.83
N GLN A 142 -6.77 16.99 -14.72
CA GLN A 142 -7.14 16.59 -13.35
C GLN A 142 -7.03 15.08 -13.08
N GLY A 143 -6.40 14.30 -13.98
CA GLY A 143 -6.09 12.91 -13.73
C GLY A 143 -5.17 12.73 -12.50
N VAL A 144 -5.36 11.62 -11.79
CA VAL A 144 -4.49 11.22 -10.67
C VAL A 144 -3.12 10.83 -11.21
N TRP A 145 -2.07 11.31 -10.56
CA TRP A 145 -0.71 10.81 -10.75
C TRP A 145 -0.14 10.35 -9.41
N SER A 146 0.76 9.37 -9.49
CA SER A 146 1.62 8.95 -8.39
C SER A 146 3.08 8.86 -8.85
N LEU A 147 4.00 9.06 -7.91
CA LEU A 147 5.43 8.97 -8.15
C LEU A 147 5.92 7.63 -7.62
N LEU A 148 6.48 6.82 -8.51
CA LEU A 148 7.18 5.60 -8.13
C LEU A 148 8.65 5.98 -7.91
N THR A 149 9.04 6.03 -6.64
CA THR A 149 10.40 6.34 -6.20
C THR A 149 11.10 5.11 -5.64
N GLN A 150 12.42 5.19 -5.49
CA GLN A 150 13.19 4.16 -4.77
C GLN A 150 13.22 4.40 -3.26
N THR A 151 12.93 5.63 -2.81
CA THR A 151 13.03 6.05 -1.40
C THR A 151 11.74 5.81 -0.63
N VAL A 152 10.59 5.94 -1.30
CA VAL A 152 9.26 5.75 -0.77
C VAL A 152 8.43 4.89 -1.72
N ALA A 153 8.02 3.73 -1.23
CA ALA A 153 7.07 2.86 -1.91
C ALA A 153 5.64 3.24 -1.52
N SER A 154 4.76 3.38 -2.52
CA SER A 154 3.32 3.43 -2.30
C SER A 154 2.83 2.13 -1.66
N GLN A 155 1.84 2.24 -0.79
CA GLN A 155 1.27 1.11 -0.08
C GLN A 155 0.07 0.55 -0.84
N LEU A 156 -0.14 -0.77 -0.69
CA LEU A 156 -1.30 -1.45 -1.23
C LEU A 156 -2.33 -1.61 -0.12
N TYR A 157 -3.59 -1.40 -0.47
CA TYR A 157 -4.72 -1.58 0.42
C TYR A 157 -5.81 -2.37 -0.29
N ARG A 158 -6.49 -3.26 0.44
CA ARG A 158 -7.70 -3.93 0.00
C ARG A 158 -8.91 -3.07 0.36
N CYS A 159 -9.67 -2.67 -0.65
CA CYS A 159 -10.94 -1.98 -0.45
C CYS A 159 -11.89 -2.89 0.33
N MET A 160 -12.40 -2.39 1.45
CA MET A 160 -13.35 -3.11 2.30
C MET A 160 -14.77 -2.63 2.05
N THR A 161 -14.96 -1.31 1.94
CA THR A 161 -16.26 -0.71 1.62
C THR A 161 -16.09 0.52 0.75
N VAL A 162 -17.08 0.74 -0.12
CA VAL A 162 -17.29 1.98 -0.86
C VAL A 162 -18.67 2.50 -0.48
N THR A 163 -18.72 3.68 0.14
CA THR A 163 -19.96 4.29 0.61
C THR A 163 -20.21 5.57 -0.18
N GLU A 164 -21.35 5.66 -0.84
CA GLU A 164 -21.79 6.91 -1.48
C GLU A 164 -22.22 7.91 -0.41
N ASN A 165 -21.70 9.13 -0.51
CA ASN A 165 -22.11 10.25 0.33
C ASN A 165 -23.03 11.20 -0.48
N GLU A 166 -23.43 12.29 0.15
CA GLU A 166 -24.06 13.40 -0.54
C GLU A 166 -23.08 14.07 -1.54
N GLU A 167 -23.62 14.83 -2.50
CA GLU A 167 -22.84 15.62 -3.48
C GLU A 167 -21.97 14.83 -4.48
N GLY A 168 -22.24 13.54 -4.67
CA GLY A 168 -21.53 12.71 -5.66
C GLY A 168 -20.09 12.37 -5.26
N THR A 169 -19.82 12.34 -3.95
CA THR A 169 -18.56 11.86 -3.39
C THR A 169 -18.71 10.47 -2.80
N TYR A 170 -17.60 9.74 -2.69
CA TYR A 170 -17.56 8.37 -2.21
C TYR A 170 -16.48 8.23 -1.13
N THR A 171 -16.82 7.58 -0.02
CA THR A 171 -15.88 7.24 1.04
C THR A 171 -15.38 5.81 0.84
N ILE A 172 -14.06 5.65 0.77
CA ILE A 172 -13.40 4.34 0.69
C ILE A 172 -12.79 4.04 2.05
N PHE A 173 -13.15 2.88 2.60
CA PHE A 173 -12.46 2.27 3.74
C PHE A 173 -11.67 1.07 3.23
N ALA A 174 -10.40 0.98 3.61
CA ALA A 174 -9.51 -0.06 3.13
C ALA A 174 -8.55 -0.55 4.23
N LEU A 175 -8.20 -1.84 4.16
CA LEU A 175 -7.24 -2.50 5.03
C LEU A 175 -5.93 -2.68 4.27
N GLN A 176 -4.79 -2.53 4.93
CA GLN A 176 -3.48 -2.78 4.33
C GLN A 176 -3.41 -4.15 3.66
N HIS A 177 -2.73 -4.21 2.52
CA HIS A 177 -2.49 -5.45 1.80
C HIS A 177 -1.00 -5.69 1.59
N GLU A 178 -0.48 -6.79 2.12
CA GLU A 178 0.91 -7.17 1.92
C GLU A 178 1.01 -8.46 1.07
N PRO A 179 1.33 -8.35 -0.24
CA PRO A 179 1.41 -9.53 -1.11
C PRO A 179 2.58 -10.46 -0.74
N GLN A 180 3.63 -9.97 -0.04
CA GLN A 180 4.74 -10.83 0.40
C GLN A 180 4.28 -11.99 1.29
N LYS A 181 3.14 -11.86 2.00
CA LYS A 181 2.62 -12.90 2.88
C LYS A 181 2.34 -14.22 2.15
N GLU A 182 1.94 -14.17 0.88
CA GLU A 182 1.73 -15.37 0.06
C GLU A 182 3.01 -16.18 -0.07
N ALA A 183 4.13 -15.52 -0.39
CA ALA A 183 5.44 -16.17 -0.50
C ALA A 183 5.97 -16.66 0.86
N ILE A 184 5.68 -15.96 1.96
CA ILE A 184 6.04 -16.38 3.31
C ILE A 184 5.29 -17.67 3.69
N VAL A 185 3.99 -17.74 3.39
CA VAL A 185 3.14 -18.90 3.68
C VAL A 185 3.55 -20.11 2.82
N ASP A 186 3.81 -19.88 1.54
CA ASP A 186 3.99 -20.96 0.57
C ASP A 186 5.44 -21.45 0.46
N ASN A 187 6.40 -20.52 0.51
CA ASN A 187 7.82 -20.80 0.26
C ASN A 187 8.70 -20.62 1.51
N GLY A 188 8.14 -20.18 2.64
CA GLY A 188 8.92 -19.88 3.84
C GLY A 188 9.85 -18.68 3.67
N ALA A 189 9.54 -17.75 2.76
CA ALA A 189 10.31 -16.53 2.56
C ALA A 189 10.34 -15.65 3.82
N SER A 190 11.35 -14.78 3.92
CA SER A 190 11.41 -13.71 4.92
C SER A 190 10.65 -12.48 4.43
N PHE A 191 10.08 -11.71 5.36
CA PHE A 191 9.47 -10.41 5.05
C PHE A 191 10.55 -9.35 4.94
N GLU A 192 10.57 -8.63 3.83
CA GLU A 192 11.46 -7.48 3.63
C GLU A 192 10.62 -6.19 3.72
N PRO A 193 10.82 -5.36 4.77
CA PRO A 193 10.05 -4.13 4.93
C PRO A 193 10.40 -3.14 3.82
N ARG A 194 9.36 -2.57 3.21
CA ARG A 194 9.53 -1.50 2.23
C ARG A 194 9.49 -0.16 2.93
N ASN A 195 10.32 0.77 2.48
CA ASN A 195 10.37 2.10 3.04
C ASN A 195 9.15 2.89 2.52
N THR A 196 8.21 3.22 3.41
CA THR A 196 6.93 3.88 3.05
C THR A 196 6.87 5.34 3.49
N SER A 197 7.84 5.81 4.27
CA SER A 197 7.96 7.19 4.71
C SER A 197 9.43 7.62 4.80
N VAL A 198 9.71 8.89 4.50
CA VAL A 198 11.00 9.51 4.81
C VAL A 198 11.06 10.05 6.24
N ILE A 199 9.92 10.10 6.93
CA ILE A 199 9.83 10.54 8.32
C ILE A 199 10.44 9.45 9.19
N LYS A 200 11.56 9.77 9.85
CA LYS A 200 12.18 8.86 10.81
C LYS A 200 11.40 8.91 12.11
N THR A 201 10.87 7.77 12.54
CA THR A 201 10.38 7.61 13.91
C THR A 201 11.57 7.78 14.86
N PRO A 202 11.48 8.59 15.92
CA PRO A 202 12.58 8.68 16.89
C PRO A 202 12.82 7.29 17.47
N THR A 203 14.05 6.79 17.32
CA THR A 203 14.51 5.63 18.07
C THR A 203 14.56 6.01 19.54
N LEU A 204 13.84 5.27 20.38
CA LEU A 204 14.05 5.29 21.82
C LEU A 204 15.44 4.68 22.09
N GLU A 205 16.50 5.44 21.84
CA GLU A 205 17.80 5.15 22.44
C GLU A 205 17.63 5.38 23.94
N SER A 206 17.96 4.34 24.71
CA SER A 206 17.81 4.26 26.17
C SER A 206 18.18 5.57 26.85
N LEU A 207 17.20 6.20 27.51
CA LEU A 207 17.46 7.19 28.55
C LEU A 207 18.35 6.51 29.59
N ASN A 208 19.65 6.81 29.57
CA ASN A 208 20.52 6.56 30.72
C ASN A 208 20.05 7.52 31.82
N ALA A 209 19.05 7.09 32.58
CA ALA A 209 18.75 7.69 33.86
C ALA A 209 19.90 7.33 34.80
N GLU A 210 20.94 8.17 34.81
CA GLU A 210 21.87 8.21 35.93
C GLU A 210 21.08 8.72 37.14
N ALA A 211 20.63 7.79 37.98
CA ALA A 211 20.18 8.11 39.32
C ALA A 211 21.43 8.54 40.12
N THR A 212 21.51 9.83 40.45
CA THR A 212 22.44 10.36 41.45
C THR A 212 21.93 10.05 42.85
#